data_AF-A0A345R1W0-F1
#
_entry.id   AF-A0A345R1W0-F1
#
_cell.length_a   1.000
_cell.length_b   1.000
_cell.length_c   1.000
_cell.angle_alpha   90.00
_cell.angle_beta   90.00
_cell.angle_gamma   90.00
#
_symmetry.space_group_name_H-M   'P 1'
#
loop_
_entity.id
_entity.type
_entity.pdbx_description
1 polymer ?
#
loop_
_entity_poly.entity_id
_entity_poly.type
_entity_poly.pdbx_seq_one_letter_code
_entity_poly.pdbx_strand_id
1 'polypeptide(L)'
;MGDQKIMSRKTLYGTAAASVVLAAASLIYSPSSAQNVKQSNDTAAVVEAANWAGHVTITVDADAKTFRFQSNGIPDHGFAEQYLIPSDPNDQPFADKPLEFFDVQNSADYFKETEIDATITTQPVYSDTSTNTSLGRIGVALSGAQIFNDYENPDRSVVAIDDQVVHDHVAFLDNCNGHTLVDGTNYHYHGIPVCIAEAAAQAGQHSRMIGVLADGFPVYGNNDVGGIVVVNDDLDACSGHSGPTPEFPEGIYHYHLTADEAPYMIDCYHGEVDVAANNGPGGGGAAPDFAAVADQLGITEAELVGALGDTRPPDFAAAAQALGVSEGDLRAAMPAPGQ
;
A
#
# COMPACT_ATOMS: atom_id res chain seq x y z
N MET A 1 59.76 -12.35 33.39
CA MET A 1 60.26 -12.08 34.76
C MET A 1 61.71 -11.64 34.63
N GLY A 2 62.13 -10.42 34.91
CA GLY A 2 61.48 -9.23 35.45
C GLY A 2 62.52 -8.09 35.49
N ASP A 3 62.00 -6.87 35.50
CA ASP A 3 62.59 -5.62 35.98
C ASP A 3 63.82 -5.00 35.29
N GLN A 4 63.55 -4.04 34.39
CA GLN A 4 64.50 -2.98 34.03
C GLN A 4 64.12 -1.62 34.66
N LYS A 5 64.89 -1.31 35.70
CA LYS A 5 65.44 -0.01 36.12
C LYS A 5 64.75 1.29 35.69
N ILE A 6 64.30 1.99 36.74
CA ILE A 6 64.07 3.43 36.85
C ILE A 6 65.38 4.23 36.82
N MET A 7 65.36 5.40 36.18
CA MET A 7 66.05 6.69 36.45
C MET A 7 66.40 7.38 35.11
N SER A 8 66.40 8.70 34.91
CA SER A 8 65.99 9.89 35.66
C SER A 8 66.28 11.10 34.76
N ARG A 9 65.31 12.02 34.66
CA ARG A 9 65.40 13.50 34.59
C ARG A 9 66.22 14.26 33.52
N LYS A 10 65.60 15.40 33.17
CA LYS A 10 66.15 16.70 32.66
C LYS A 10 66.41 16.69 31.15
N THR A 11 65.95 17.63 30.33
CA THR A 11 65.39 19.00 30.47
C THR A 11 64.86 19.34 29.03
N LEU A 12 64.02 20.34 28.72
CA LEU A 12 64.27 21.77 28.83
C LEU A 12 63.09 22.52 28.11
N TYR A 13 62.38 23.41 28.82
CA TYR A 13 61.80 24.70 28.38
C TYR A 13 60.62 24.65 27.36
N GLY A 14 59.60 25.49 27.41
CA GLY A 14 59.36 26.72 28.15
C GLY A 14 57.90 27.18 27.99
N THR A 15 57.58 28.20 28.76
CA THR A 15 56.33 28.93 28.94
C THR A 15 55.58 29.35 27.66
N ALA A 16 54.26 29.11 27.63
CA ALA A 16 53.25 30.08 27.22
C ALA A 16 51.86 29.61 27.70
N ALA A 17 51.39 30.18 28.81
CA ALA A 17 49.99 30.08 29.20
C ALA A 17 49.17 31.02 28.31
N ALA A 18 48.41 30.45 27.38
CA ALA A 18 47.32 31.15 26.70
C ALA A 18 46.01 30.55 27.21
N SER A 19 45.33 31.28 28.09
CA SER A 19 43.98 30.98 28.53
C SER A 19 43.04 31.08 27.33
N VAL A 20 42.61 29.95 26.78
CA VAL A 20 41.49 29.90 25.85
C VAL A 20 40.23 29.77 26.70
N VAL A 21 39.54 30.90 26.91
CA VAL A 21 38.14 30.90 27.32
C VAL A 21 37.36 30.41 26.10
N LEU A 22 37.05 29.12 26.04
CA LEU A 22 35.99 28.63 25.16
C LEU A 22 34.67 29.11 25.75
N ALA A 23 34.11 30.17 25.16
CA ALA A 23 32.72 30.51 25.33
C ALA A 23 31.88 29.33 24.81
N ALA A 24 31.36 28.51 25.72
CA ALA A 24 30.27 27.61 25.39
C ALA A 24 29.05 28.47 25.09
N ALA A 25 28.85 28.80 23.81
CA ALA A 25 27.57 29.27 23.33
C ALA A 25 26.60 28.09 23.41
N SER A 26 25.93 27.95 24.56
CA SER A 26 24.72 27.16 24.68
C SER A 26 23.70 27.72 23.68
N LEU A 27 23.58 27.06 22.53
CA LEU A 27 22.47 27.24 21.61
C LEU A 27 21.21 26.73 22.33
N ILE A 28 20.55 27.64 23.03
CA ILE A 28 19.19 27.46 23.51
C ILE A 28 18.33 27.46 22.24
N TYR A 29 17.96 26.28 21.75
CA TYR A 29 16.96 26.14 20.70
C TYR A 29 15.63 26.60 21.31
N SER A 30 15.25 27.84 21.03
CA SER A 30 13.91 28.33 21.33
C SER A 30 12.97 27.73 20.28
N PRO A 31 11.88 27.04 20.67
CA PRO A 31 10.88 26.62 19.71
C PRO A 31 10.02 27.84 19.42
N SER A 32 10.42 28.65 18.45
CA SER A 32 9.55 29.63 17.85
C SER A 32 9.99 29.86 16.42
N SER A 33 9.10 29.42 15.53
CA SER A 33 9.06 29.79 14.12
C SER A 33 10.12 29.11 13.26
N ALA A 34 10.15 27.77 13.24
CA ALA A 34 10.42 27.09 11.99
C ALA A 34 9.23 27.38 11.08
N GLN A 35 9.46 28.23 10.08
CA GLN A 35 8.46 28.57 9.09
C GLN A 35 7.99 27.28 8.41
N ASN A 36 6.67 27.12 8.30
CA ASN A 36 5.99 26.22 7.37
C ASN A 36 6.57 26.45 5.96
N VAL A 37 7.64 25.73 5.62
CA VAL A 37 7.85 25.34 4.24
C VAL A 37 6.71 24.36 4.01
N LYS A 38 5.71 24.75 3.21
CA LYS A 38 4.73 23.79 2.69
C LYS A 38 5.56 22.71 1.99
N GLN A 39 5.72 21.58 2.67
CA GLN A 39 6.27 20.37 2.08
C GLN A 39 5.38 20.07 0.88
N SER A 40 5.97 20.11 -0.32
CA SER A 40 5.22 19.89 -1.54
C SER A 40 4.87 18.41 -1.59
N ASN A 41 3.58 18.11 -1.50
CA ASN A 41 2.99 16.80 -1.72
C ASN A 41 2.83 16.47 -3.21
N ASP A 42 3.47 17.23 -4.11
CA ASP A 42 3.42 16.98 -5.55
C ASP A 42 4.30 15.77 -5.93
N THR A 43 3.66 14.71 -6.38
CA THR A 43 4.30 13.45 -6.77
C THR A 43 4.54 13.34 -8.28
N ALA A 44 4.10 14.32 -9.09
CA ALA A 44 4.09 14.21 -10.56
C ALA A 44 5.47 13.90 -11.15
N ALA A 45 6.50 14.66 -10.74
CA ALA A 45 7.86 14.47 -11.24
C ALA A 45 8.48 13.14 -10.82
N VAL A 46 8.15 12.66 -9.61
CA VAL A 46 8.62 11.36 -9.12
C VAL A 46 7.94 10.23 -9.88
N VAL A 47 6.63 10.31 -10.08
CA VAL A 47 5.86 9.32 -10.84
C VAL A 47 6.34 9.25 -12.29
N GLU A 48 6.55 10.39 -12.94
CA GLU A 48 7.04 10.43 -14.33
C GLU A 48 8.45 9.84 -14.47
N ALA A 49 9.31 10.01 -13.47
CA ALA A 49 10.71 9.56 -13.48
C ALA A 49 10.91 8.15 -12.90
N ALA A 50 9.88 7.52 -12.34
CA ALA A 50 10.02 6.23 -11.69
C ALA A 50 10.32 5.11 -12.71
N ASN A 51 10.96 4.04 -12.21
CA ASN A 51 11.41 2.93 -13.04
C ASN A 51 10.28 1.91 -13.29
N TRP A 52 9.23 2.37 -13.95
CA TRP A 52 8.11 1.52 -14.36
C TRP A 52 8.57 0.45 -15.35
N ALA A 53 7.91 -0.71 -15.28
CA ALA A 53 8.09 -1.79 -16.23
C ALA A 53 7.89 -1.33 -17.68
N GLY A 54 8.59 -1.96 -18.62
CA GLY A 54 8.61 -1.52 -20.03
C GLY A 54 7.26 -1.59 -20.76
N HIS A 55 6.29 -2.32 -20.21
CA HIS A 55 4.92 -2.42 -20.73
C HIS A 55 3.94 -1.44 -20.03
N VAL A 56 4.40 -0.69 -19.03
CA VAL A 56 3.62 0.34 -18.35
C VAL A 56 3.70 1.66 -19.11
N THR A 57 2.56 2.30 -19.31
CA THR A 57 2.48 3.67 -19.84
C THR A 57 1.99 4.61 -18.76
N ILE A 58 2.80 5.63 -18.45
CA ILE A 58 2.42 6.73 -17.56
C ILE A 58 2.15 7.98 -18.38
N THR A 59 1.02 8.63 -18.14
CA THR A 59 0.68 9.94 -18.72
C THR A 59 0.33 10.91 -17.61
N VAL A 60 1.16 11.92 -17.37
CA VAL A 60 0.88 12.97 -16.38
C VAL A 60 0.01 14.06 -17.01
N ASP A 61 -1.08 14.41 -16.34
CA ASP A 61 -1.91 15.56 -16.65
C ASP A 61 -1.70 16.62 -15.54
N ALA A 62 -0.90 17.64 -15.85
CA ALA A 62 -0.56 18.70 -14.91
C ALA A 62 -1.74 19.63 -14.58
N ASP A 63 -2.70 19.78 -15.51
CA ASP A 63 -3.87 20.64 -15.31
C ASP A 63 -4.89 19.94 -14.39
N ALA A 64 -5.10 18.64 -14.62
CA ALA A 64 -5.93 17.80 -13.77
C ALA A 64 -5.23 17.39 -12.47
N LYS A 65 -3.90 17.53 -12.38
CA LYS A 65 -3.06 17.08 -11.26
C LYS A 65 -3.19 15.59 -11.00
N THR A 66 -3.12 14.81 -12.07
CA THR A 66 -3.24 13.37 -12.03
C THR A 66 -2.18 12.73 -12.91
N PHE A 67 -1.96 11.43 -12.73
CA PHE A 67 -1.32 10.60 -13.71
C PHE A 67 -2.23 9.43 -14.06
N ARG A 68 -2.17 9.02 -15.32
CA ARG A 68 -2.82 7.80 -15.81
C ARG A 68 -1.78 6.71 -15.95
N PHE A 69 -2.03 5.58 -15.29
CA PHE A 69 -1.27 4.34 -15.37
C PHE A 69 -2.00 3.35 -16.27
N GLN A 70 -1.28 2.77 -17.22
CA GLN A 70 -1.79 1.68 -18.05
C GLN A 70 -0.81 0.51 -18.07
N SER A 71 -1.33 -0.72 -17.96
CA SER A 71 -0.56 -1.96 -17.96
C SER A 71 -1.42 -3.15 -18.42
N ASN A 72 -0.79 -4.22 -18.90
CA ASN A 72 -1.46 -5.51 -19.15
C ASN A 72 -1.61 -6.36 -17.87
N GLY A 73 -1.18 -5.84 -16.71
CA GLY A 73 -1.38 -6.45 -15.39
C GLY A 73 -0.48 -7.63 -15.06
N ILE A 74 0.48 -7.97 -15.92
CA ILE A 74 1.47 -9.02 -15.67
C ILE A 74 2.77 -8.35 -15.19
N PRO A 75 3.32 -8.73 -14.02
CA PRO A 75 4.56 -8.11 -13.53
C PRO A 75 5.73 -8.41 -14.47
N ASP A 76 6.69 -7.49 -14.57
CA ASP A 76 7.92 -7.66 -15.37
C ASP A 76 9.02 -8.49 -14.69
N HIS A 77 8.77 -8.97 -13.48
CA HIS A 77 9.61 -9.96 -12.80
C HIS A 77 9.04 -11.38 -12.98
N GLY A 78 9.86 -12.39 -12.69
CA GLY A 78 9.41 -13.79 -12.69
C GLY A 78 8.43 -14.07 -11.55
N PHE A 79 7.57 -15.05 -11.74
CA PHE A 79 6.58 -15.53 -10.76
C PHE A 79 6.62 -17.07 -10.71
N ALA A 80 5.91 -17.69 -9.77
CA ALA A 80 5.95 -19.15 -9.61
C ALA A 80 5.51 -19.90 -10.89
N GLU A 81 6.13 -21.06 -11.17
CA GLU A 81 5.75 -21.91 -12.32
C GLU A 81 4.37 -22.55 -12.13
N GLN A 82 3.97 -22.77 -10.88
CA GLN A 82 2.69 -23.36 -10.52
C GLN A 82 2.09 -22.67 -9.29
N TYR A 83 0.77 -22.65 -9.23
CA TYR A 83 -0.02 -22.09 -8.13
C TYR A 83 -1.04 -23.10 -7.61
N LEU A 84 -1.30 -23.02 -6.31
CA LEU A 84 -2.48 -23.63 -5.70
C LEU A 84 -3.66 -22.70 -5.90
N ILE A 85 -4.64 -23.10 -6.70
CA ILE A 85 -5.88 -22.36 -6.90
C ILE A 85 -6.99 -23.04 -6.09
N PRO A 86 -7.65 -22.36 -5.14
CA PRO A 86 -8.71 -22.99 -4.36
C PRO A 86 -9.90 -23.33 -5.26
N SER A 87 -10.41 -24.56 -5.15
CA SER A 87 -11.57 -25.00 -5.93
C SER A 87 -12.88 -24.31 -5.50
N ASP A 88 -12.95 -23.81 -4.26
CA ASP A 88 -13.98 -22.87 -3.78
C ASP A 88 -13.31 -21.73 -2.98
N PRO A 89 -13.21 -20.51 -3.55
CA PRO A 89 -12.57 -19.39 -2.86
C PRO A 89 -13.32 -18.93 -1.61
N ASN A 90 -14.58 -19.31 -1.40
CA ASN A 90 -15.36 -18.90 -0.23
C ASN A 90 -15.14 -19.80 0.99
N ASP A 91 -14.45 -20.93 0.83
CA ASP A 91 -14.19 -21.88 1.90
C ASP A 91 -12.93 -21.52 2.71
N GLN A 92 -12.58 -20.24 2.84
CA GLN A 92 -11.44 -19.78 3.64
C GLN A 92 -11.64 -20.06 5.16
N PRO A 93 -10.57 -20.18 5.96
CA PRO A 93 -9.15 -20.08 5.61
C PRO A 93 -8.59 -21.33 4.91
N PHE A 94 -7.56 -21.14 4.09
CA PHE A 94 -6.82 -22.14 3.32
C PHE A 94 -5.60 -22.73 4.03
N ALA A 95 -4.97 -22.04 4.99
CA ALA A 95 -3.69 -22.43 5.60
C ALA A 95 -3.63 -23.91 6.08
N ASP A 96 -4.74 -24.43 6.62
CA ASP A 96 -4.84 -25.79 7.15
C ASP A 96 -5.48 -26.81 6.18
N LYS A 97 -5.85 -26.38 4.96
CA LYS A 97 -6.55 -27.27 4.02
C LYS A 97 -5.59 -28.24 3.32
N PRO A 98 -6.02 -29.50 3.11
CA PRO A 98 -5.24 -30.46 2.34
C PRO A 98 -5.26 -30.13 0.84
N LEU A 99 -4.29 -30.68 0.09
CA LEU A 99 -4.12 -30.47 -1.35
C LEU A 99 -5.39 -30.71 -2.19
N GLU A 100 -6.30 -31.59 -1.75
CA GLU A 100 -7.55 -31.90 -2.47
C GLU A 100 -8.55 -30.73 -2.57
N PHE A 101 -8.32 -29.64 -1.83
CA PHE A 101 -9.10 -28.40 -1.94
C PHE A 101 -8.56 -27.43 -3.01
N PHE A 102 -7.44 -27.80 -3.65
CA PHE A 102 -6.75 -26.94 -4.60
C PHE A 102 -6.55 -27.64 -5.95
N ASP A 103 -6.72 -26.86 -7.00
CA ASP A 103 -6.28 -27.20 -8.34
C ASP A 103 -4.86 -26.66 -8.54
N VAL A 104 -3.93 -27.55 -8.87
CA VAL A 104 -2.55 -27.15 -9.22
C VAL A 104 -2.52 -26.68 -10.66
N GLN A 105 -2.29 -25.38 -10.88
CA GLN A 105 -2.29 -24.77 -12.20
C GLN A 105 -0.88 -24.34 -12.61
N ASN A 106 -0.52 -24.55 -13.88
CA ASN A 106 0.72 -24.00 -14.44
C ASN A 106 0.50 -22.55 -14.86
N SER A 107 1.35 -21.63 -14.39
CA SER A 107 1.16 -20.21 -14.64
C SER A 107 1.24 -19.84 -16.12
N ALA A 108 2.02 -20.56 -16.93
CA ALA A 108 2.15 -20.30 -18.37
C ALA A 108 0.85 -20.51 -19.16
N ASP A 109 -0.02 -21.40 -18.68
CA ASP A 109 -1.31 -21.71 -19.33
C ASP A 109 -2.50 -21.02 -18.63
N TYR A 110 -2.35 -20.72 -17.34
CA TYR A 110 -3.44 -20.26 -16.49
C TYR A 110 -3.51 -18.74 -16.38
N PHE A 111 -2.37 -18.05 -16.35
CA PHE A 111 -2.34 -16.59 -16.17
C PHE A 111 -2.83 -15.87 -17.41
N LYS A 112 -3.62 -14.82 -17.17
CA LYS A 112 -4.22 -13.98 -18.20
C LYS A 112 -3.89 -12.53 -17.92
N GLU A 113 -3.48 -11.84 -18.98
CA GLU A 113 -3.39 -10.38 -18.95
C GLU A 113 -4.71 -9.76 -18.50
N THR A 114 -4.60 -8.72 -17.69
CA THR A 114 -5.71 -7.90 -17.24
C THR A 114 -5.33 -6.46 -17.48
N GLU A 115 -6.01 -5.82 -18.43
CA GLU A 115 -5.79 -4.41 -18.72
C GLU A 115 -6.13 -3.57 -17.48
N ILE A 116 -5.12 -2.88 -16.98
CA ILE A 116 -5.24 -1.91 -15.91
C ILE A 116 -5.22 -0.53 -16.54
N ASP A 117 -6.22 0.26 -16.23
CA ASP A 117 -6.31 1.67 -16.58
C ASP A 117 -6.76 2.42 -15.32
N ALA A 118 -5.84 3.17 -14.73
CA ALA A 118 -6.06 3.87 -13.48
C ALA A 118 -5.62 5.33 -13.59
N THR A 119 -6.43 6.24 -13.05
CA THR A 119 -6.08 7.65 -12.89
C THR A 119 -5.93 7.94 -11.41
N ILE A 120 -4.77 8.43 -10.99
CA ILE A 120 -4.41 8.67 -9.58
C ILE A 120 -3.93 10.12 -9.44
N THR A 121 -4.26 10.77 -8.34
CA THR A 121 -3.81 12.16 -8.06
C THR A 121 -2.29 12.26 -7.94
N THR A 122 -1.71 13.31 -8.49
CA THR A 122 -0.31 13.70 -8.24
C THR A 122 -0.19 14.71 -7.11
N GLN A 123 -1.29 15.10 -6.46
CA GLN A 123 -1.31 16.00 -5.32
C GLN A 123 -2.10 15.35 -4.15
N PRO A 124 -1.64 14.21 -3.61
CA PRO A 124 -2.30 13.54 -2.50
C PRO A 124 -2.51 14.46 -1.30
N VAL A 125 -3.74 14.51 -0.77
CA VAL A 125 -4.09 15.35 0.38
C VAL A 125 -4.23 14.46 1.61
N TYR A 126 -3.35 14.66 2.59
CA TYR A 126 -3.44 13.95 3.88
C TYR A 126 -4.68 14.37 4.66
N SER A 127 -5.35 13.39 5.26
CA SER A 127 -6.52 13.50 6.12
C SER A 127 -6.28 12.76 7.44
N ASP A 128 -6.62 13.40 8.56
CA ASP A 128 -6.63 12.76 9.88
C ASP A 128 -7.74 11.69 10.01
N THR A 129 -8.70 11.69 9.08
CA THR A 129 -9.73 10.65 8.98
C THR A 129 -9.33 9.67 7.89
N SER A 130 -9.12 8.41 8.28
CA SER A 130 -8.75 7.36 7.34
C SER A 130 -9.96 6.80 6.59
N THR A 131 -9.70 6.25 5.40
CA THR A 131 -10.67 5.55 4.56
C THR A 131 -10.24 4.11 4.39
N ASN A 132 -11.09 3.15 4.76
CA ASN A 132 -10.77 1.73 4.56
C ASN A 132 -10.56 1.42 3.06
N THR A 133 -9.58 0.57 2.77
CA THR A 133 -9.31 0.11 1.39
C THR A 133 -10.43 -0.78 0.85
N SER A 134 -10.47 -1.04 -0.46
CA SER A 134 -11.31 -2.12 -1.01
C SER A 134 -10.56 -3.45 -1.00
N LEU A 135 -11.25 -4.57 -1.26
CA LEU A 135 -10.60 -5.87 -1.54
C LEU A 135 -10.04 -5.97 -2.97
N GLY A 136 -10.30 -4.98 -3.82
CA GLY A 136 -9.75 -4.93 -5.17
C GLY A 136 -8.42 -4.19 -5.19
N ARG A 137 -8.10 -3.60 -6.35
CA ARG A 137 -6.92 -2.76 -6.51
C ARG A 137 -6.97 -1.56 -5.57
N ILE A 138 -5.93 -1.42 -4.75
CA ILE A 138 -5.69 -0.27 -3.87
C ILE A 138 -4.52 0.60 -4.33
N GLY A 139 -3.75 0.12 -5.30
CA GLY A 139 -2.60 0.82 -5.84
C GLY A 139 -2.03 0.12 -7.07
N VAL A 140 -1.03 0.75 -7.66
CA VAL A 140 -0.30 0.23 -8.82
C VAL A 140 1.17 0.05 -8.46
N ALA A 141 1.75 -1.07 -8.86
CA ALA A 141 3.15 -1.39 -8.61
C ALA A 141 4.04 -1.01 -9.81
N LEU A 142 5.32 -0.73 -9.54
CA LEU A 142 6.31 -0.43 -10.59
C LEU A 142 6.42 -1.54 -11.63
N SER A 143 6.18 -2.80 -11.23
CA SER A 143 6.24 -3.98 -12.10
C SER A 143 5.16 -4.04 -13.17
N GLY A 144 4.11 -3.21 -13.06
CA GLY A 144 2.94 -3.27 -13.92
C GLY A 144 1.74 -4.03 -13.33
N ALA A 145 1.93 -4.73 -12.21
CA ALA A 145 0.87 -5.44 -11.50
C ALA A 145 0.12 -4.55 -10.49
N GLN A 146 -0.91 -5.13 -9.85
CA GLN A 146 -1.76 -4.44 -8.88
C GLN A 146 -1.28 -4.65 -7.44
N ILE A 147 -1.61 -3.70 -6.59
CA ILE A 147 -1.49 -3.85 -5.13
C ILE A 147 -2.91 -4.01 -4.61
N PHE A 148 -3.19 -5.10 -3.88
CA PHE A 148 -4.46 -5.31 -3.17
C PHE A 148 -4.25 -5.02 -1.68
N ASN A 149 -5.31 -5.02 -0.88
CA ASN A 149 -5.17 -4.86 0.57
C ASN A 149 -4.72 -6.17 1.23
N ASP A 150 -4.67 -6.19 2.56
CA ASP A 150 -4.16 -7.31 3.36
C ASP A 150 -5.07 -8.57 3.37
N TYR A 151 -6.31 -8.43 2.91
CA TYR A 151 -7.39 -9.38 3.19
C TYR A 151 -7.88 -10.13 1.96
N GLU A 152 -8.25 -11.39 2.15
CA GLU A 152 -8.84 -12.27 1.11
C GLU A 152 -10.38 -12.33 1.18
N ASN A 153 -11.00 -11.78 2.24
CA ASN A 153 -12.44 -11.84 2.45
C ASN A 153 -13.13 -10.53 2.87
N PRO A 154 -14.43 -10.36 2.54
CA PRO A 154 -15.17 -9.10 2.79
C PRO A 154 -15.28 -8.69 4.24
N ASP A 155 -15.27 -9.63 5.17
CA ASP A 155 -15.30 -9.40 6.61
C ASP A 155 -13.91 -9.14 7.22
N ARG A 156 -12.85 -9.13 6.41
CA ARG A 156 -11.46 -8.81 6.80
C ARG A 156 -10.94 -9.68 7.96
N SER A 157 -11.33 -10.94 7.96
CA SER A 157 -10.95 -11.91 8.98
C SER A 157 -9.85 -12.88 8.51
N VAL A 158 -9.58 -12.91 7.20
CA VAL A 158 -8.57 -13.75 6.57
C VAL A 158 -7.51 -12.83 5.95
N VAL A 159 -6.32 -12.84 6.54
CA VAL A 159 -5.14 -12.12 6.05
C VAL A 159 -4.41 -13.04 5.08
N ALA A 160 -4.13 -12.56 3.87
CA ALA A 160 -3.59 -13.39 2.78
C ALA A 160 -2.26 -14.06 3.14
N ILE A 161 -1.34 -13.31 3.77
CA ILE A 161 -0.03 -13.82 4.19
C ILE A 161 -0.16 -14.89 5.28
N ASP A 162 -1.09 -14.70 6.23
CA ASP A 162 -1.34 -15.69 7.29
C ASP A 162 -2.11 -16.91 6.77
N ASP A 163 -2.93 -16.73 5.73
CA ASP A 163 -3.69 -17.79 5.08
C ASP A 163 -2.90 -18.58 4.03
N GLN A 164 -1.62 -18.25 3.90
CA GLN A 164 -0.71 -18.88 2.96
C GLN A 164 -0.60 -20.39 3.18
N VAL A 165 -0.67 -21.14 2.08
CA VAL A 165 -0.54 -22.61 2.08
C VAL A 165 0.42 -23.07 0.99
N VAL A 166 1.20 -24.11 1.29
CA VAL A 166 2.16 -24.72 0.36
C VAL A 166 2.00 -26.24 0.39
N HIS A 167 1.78 -26.83 -0.78
CA HIS A 167 1.73 -28.28 -0.97
C HIS A 167 2.70 -28.69 -2.07
N ASP A 168 3.62 -29.61 -1.75
CA ASP A 168 4.63 -30.11 -2.68
C ASP A 168 5.38 -29.01 -3.46
N HIS A 169 5.82 -27.97 -2.74
CA HIS A 169 6.53 -26.80 -3.29
C HIS A 169 5.69 -25.88 -4.21
N VAL A 170 4.40 -26.15 -4.35
CA VAL A 170 3.45 -25.26 -5.02
C VAL A 170 2.75 -24.42 -3.95
N ALA A 171 2.76 -23.11 -4.13
CA ALA A 171 2.27 -22.15 -3.14
C ALA A 171 0.99 -21.46 -3.62
N PHE A 172 0.19 -20.96 -2.67
CA PHE A 172 -0.96 -20.09 -2.96
C PHE A 172 -0.48 -18.68 -3.34
N LEU A 173 0.31 -18.03 -2.47
CA LEU A 173 1.12 -16.85 -2.80
C LEU A 173 2.51 -17.28 -3.27
N ASP A 174 3.04 -16.65 -4.31
CA ASP A 174 4.40 -16.92 -4.77
C ASP A 174 5.48 -16.30 -3.87
N ASN A 175 6.75 -16.54 -4.21
CA ASN A 175 7.90 -15.97 -3.49
C ASN A 175 7.96 -14.44 -3.56
N CYS A 176 7.23 -13.81 -4.48
CA CYS A 176 7.10 -12.36 -4.59
C CYS A 176 5.93 -11.82 -3.75
N ASN A 177 5.28 -12.67 -2.95
CA ASN A 177 4.06 -12.38 -2.18
C ASN A 177 2.86 -11.99 -3.05
N GLY A 178 2.76 -12.55 -4.25
CA GLY A 178 1.64 -12.30 -5.16
C GLY A 178 0.97 -13.56 -5.70
N HIS A 179 -0.26 -13.39 -6.17
CA HIS A 179 -1.06 -14.42 -6.83
C HIS A 179 -2.10 -13.82 -7.76
N THR A 180 -2.84 -14.64 -8.51
CA THR A 180 -3.96 -14.21 -9.36
C THR A 180 -5.30 -14.48 -8.68
N LEU A 181 -6.36 -13.87 -9.20
CA LEU A 181 -7.71 -14.37 -8.93
C LEU A 181 -7.87 -15.82 -9.42
N VAL A 182 -8.91 -16.49 -8.92
CA VAL A 182 -9.26 -17.90 -9.23
C VAL A 182 -9.64 -18.17 -10.70
N ASP A 183 -9.65 -17.16 -11.56
CA ASP A 183 -9.83 -17.30 -13.01
C ASP A 183 -8.54 -17.06 -13.80
N GLY A 184 -7.42 -16.84 -13.11
CA GLY A 184 -6.09 -16.57 -13.66
C GLY A 184 -5.85 -15.11 -14.03
N THR A 185 -6.81 -14.21 -13.80
CA THR A 185 -6.67 -12.78 -14.06
C THR A 185 -6.13 -12.02 -12.85
N ASN A 186 -5.82 -10.74 -13.01
CA ASN A 186 -5.51 -9.81 -11.92
C ASN A 186 -4.39 -10.33 -11.00
N TYR A 187 -3.17 -10.50 -11.50
CA TYR A 187 -2.04 -10.73 -10.60
C TYR A 187 -1.87 -9.54 -9.65
N HIS A 188 -1.77 -9.80 -8.35
CA HIS A 188 -1.69 -8.80 -7.31
C HIS A 188 -0.86 -9.25 -6.10
N TYR A 189 -0.33 -8.29 -5.34
CA TYR A 189 0.47 -8.55 -4.14
C TYR A 189 -0.34 -8.38 -2.86
N HIS A 190 0.04 -9.17 -1.85
CA HIS A 190 -0.53 -9.19 -0.49
C HIS A 190 0.51 -9.02 0.63
N GLY A 191 1.79 -8.90 0.29
CA GLY A 191 2.86 -8.51 1.20
C GLY A 191 3.91 -7.71 0.47
N ILE A 192 5.05 -7.45 1.12
CA ILE A 192 6.19 -6.78 0.48
C ILE A 192 6.51 -7.48 -0.85
N PRO A 193 6.38 -6.82 -2.03
CA PRO A 193 6.76 -7.43 -3.30
C PRO A 193 8.27 -7.56 -3.37
N VAL A 194 8.84 -8.62 -2.79
CA VAL A 194 10.30 -8.77 -2.62
C VAL A 194 11.02 -8.69 -3.96
N CYS A 195 10.39 -9.18 -5.03
CA CYS A 195 10.92 -9.13 -6.39
C CYS A 195 11.03 -7.70 -6.97
N ILE A 196 10.30 -6.73 -6.40
CA ILE A 196 10.45 -5.30 -6.70
C ILE A 196 11.39 -4.66 -5.67
N ALA A 197 11.13 -4.88 -4.38
CA ALA A 197 11.84 -4.23 -3.29
C ALA A 197 13.34 -4.57 -3.29
N GLU A 198 13.71 -5.84 -3.49
CA GLU A 198 15.12 -6.28 -3.52
C GLU A 198 15.85 -5.84 -4.77
N ALA A 199 15.16 -5.74 -5.93
CA ALA A 199 15.77 -5.27 -7.18
C ALA A 199 16.33 -3.84 -7.05
N ALA A 200 15.72 -3.03 -6.18
CA ALA A 200 16.10 -1.65 -5.92
C ALA A 200 16.79 -1.45 -4.56
N ALA A 201 16.93 -2.51 -3.75
CA ALA A 201 17.45 -2.44 -2.40
C ALA A 201 18.92 -2.04 -2.35
N GLN A 202 19.27 -1.22 -1.36
CA GLN A 202 20.64 -0.83 -1.07
C GLN A 202 20.85 -0.97 0.44
N ALA A 203 21.89 -1.71 0.83
CA ALA A 203 22.18 -1.95 2.24
C ALA A 203 22.39 -0.64 3.00
N GLY A 204 21.71 -0.49 4.15
CA GLY A 204 21.78 0.71 4.99
C GLY A 204 21.07 1.93 4.40
N GLN A 205 20.17 1.74 3.43
CA GLN A 205 19.36 2.80 2.85
C GLN A 205 17.86 2.53 3.07
N HIS A 206 17.07 3.59 3.00
CA HIS A 206 15.61 3.49 2.90
C HIS A 206 15.23 2.68 1.64
N SER A 207 14.14 1.91 1.72
CA SER A 207 13.52 1.25 0.58
C SER A 207 13.30 2.22 -0.57
N ARG A 208 13.38 1.74 -1.82
CA ARG A 208 12.89 2.52 -2.96
C ARG A 208 11.38 2.36 -3.08
N MET A 209 10.73 3.33 -3.72
CA MET A 209 9.29 3.27 -3.99
C MET A 209 8.98 1.99 -4.77
N ILE A 210 7.97 1.24 -4.34
CA ILE A 210 7.52 0.02 -5.04
C ILE A 210 6.25 0.28 -5.88
N GLY A 211 5.56 1.37 -5.61
CA GLY A 211 4.31 1.73 -6.26
C GLY A 211 3.68 2.99 -5.69
N VAL A 212 2.46 3.28 -6.14
CA VAL A 212 1.65 4.41 -5.69
C VAL A 212 0.24 3.89 -5.38
N LEU A 213 -0.30 4.27 -4.23
CA LEU A 213 -1.66 3.91 -3.84
C LEU A 213 -2.70 4.81 -4.51
N ALA A 214 -3.97 4.40 -4.48
CA ALA A 214 -5.08 5.09 -5.13
C ALA A 214 -5.31 6.52 -4.59
N ASP A 215 -4.87 6.79 -3.36
CA ASP A 215 -4.91 8.11 -2.73
C ASP A 215 -3.75 9.04 -3.16
N GLY A 216 -2.83 8.53 -3.99
CA GLY A 216 -1.70 9.27 -4.59
C GLY A 216 -0.42 9.26 -3.77
N PHE A 217 -0.41 8.69 -2.56
CA PHE A 217 0.80 8.58 -1.76
C PHE A 217 1.65 7.37 -2.19
N PRO A 218 2.99 7.48 -2.13
CA PRO A 218 3.90 6.40 -2.47
C PRO A 218 3.90 5.32 -1.38
N VAL A 219 4.16 4.08 -1.79
CA VAL A 219 4.31 2.92 -0.91
C VAL A 219 5.68 2.29 -1.08
N TYR A 220 6.24 1.77 0.02
CA TYR A 220 7.61 1.31 0.17
C TYR A 220 7.67 -0.06 0.88
N GLY A 221 8.77 -0.79 0.70
CA GLY A 221 9.08 -1.92 1.59
C GLY A 221 9.52 -1.48 2.99
N ASN A 222 9.76 -2.41 3.89
CA ASN A 222 9.98 -2.20 5.33
C ASN A 222 11.31 -1.56 5.78
N ASN A 223 12.07 -0.87 4.93
CA ASN A 223 13.27 -0.14 5.36
C ASN A 223 13.06 1.37 5.29
N ASP A 224 13.24 2.04 6.42
CA ASP A 224 13.24 3.50 6.56
C ASP A 224 14.69 4.07 6.52
N VAL A 225 14.85 5.36 6.75
CA VAL A 225 16.10 6.13 6.72
C VAL A 225 17.23 5.40 7.44
N GLY A 226 18.33 5.18 6.72
CA GLY A 226 19.49 4.45 7.25
C GLY A 226 19.36 2.93 7.21
N GLY A 227 18.34 2.39 6.53
CA GLY A 227 18.08 0.95 6.46
C GLY A 227 17.55 0.38 7.77
N ILE A 228 16.83 1.20 8.53
CA ILE A 228 16.15 0.75 9.74
C ILE A 228 14.93 -0.04 9.29
N VAL A 229 14.82 -1.29 9.72
CA VAL A 229 13.63 -2.09 9.46
C VAL A 229 12.48 -1.56 10.31
N VAL A 230 11.42 -1.08 9.68
CA VAL A 230 10.19 -0.64 10.36
C VAL A 230 9.28 -1.83 10.64
N VAL A 231 8.61 -1.75 11.78
CA VAL A 231 7.55 -2.68 12.22
C VAL A 231 6.24 -1.91 12.39
N ASN A 232 5.12 -2.61 12.59
CA ASN A 232 3.81 -1.96 12.72
C ASN A 232 3.77 -0.92 13.86
N ASP A 233 4.45 -1.21 14.98
CA ASP A 233 4.56 -0.31 16.13
C ASP A 233 5.26 1.03 15.83
N ASP A 234 6.03 1.12 14.74
CA ASP A 234 6.71 2.35 14.30
C ASP A 234 5.80 3.25 13.42
N LEU A 235 4.67 2.72 12.94
CA LEU A 235 3.80 3.33 11.93
C LEU A 235 2.48 3.81 12.53
N ASP A 236 1.72 4.59 11.76
CA ASP A 236 0.34 4.93 12.09
C ASP A 236 -0.63 3.77 11.81
N ALA A 237 -1.91 4.01 12.09
CA ALA A 237 -2.96 3.00 11.98
C ALA A 237 -3.22 2.50 10.55
N CYS A 238 -2.68 3.16 9.52
CA CYS A 238 -2.76 2.73 8.12
C CYS A 238 -1.38 2.30 7.57
N SER A 239 -0.45 1.94 8.45
CA SER A 239 0.91 1.51 8.09
C SER A 239 1.72 2.60 7.37
N GLY A 240 1.52 3.88 7.71
CA GLY A 240 2.29 4.99 7.16
C GLY A 240 2.87 5.94 8.20
N HIS A 241 3.67 6.88 7.71
CA HIS A 241 4.24 7.98 8.50
C HIS A 241 4.75 9.10 7.59
N SER A 242 5.20 10.21 8.16
CA SER A 242 5.81 11.32 7.41
C SER A 242 7.31 11.40 7.66
N GLY A 243 8.09 11.34 6.58
CA GLY A 243 9.55 11.37 6.66
C GLY A 243 10.22 11.52 5.29
N PRO A 244 11.54 11.74 5.25
CA PRO A 244 12.30 11.79 4.01
C PRO A 244 12.43 10.40 3.38
N THR A 245 12.19 10.32 2.07
CA THR A 245 12.40 9.09 1.27
C THR A 245 13.43 9.36 0.18
N PRO A 246 13.94 8.33 -0.54
CA PRO A 246 14.88 8.51 -1.64
C PRO A 246 14.35 9.40 -2.77
N GLU A 247 13.04 9.35 -3.03
CA GLU A 247 12.36 10.17 -4.04
C GLU A 247 11.93 11.54 -3.51
N PHE A 248 11.66 11.64 -2.21
CA PHE A 248 11.20 12.86 -1.53
C PHE A 248 12.15 13.22 -0.37
N PRO A 249 13.33 13.84 -0.64
CA PRO A 249 14.33 14.11 0.39
C PRO A 249 13.90 15.17 1.41
N GLU A 250 12.99 16.06 1.02
CA GLU A 250 12.33 16.99 1.95
C GLU A 250 11.18 16.34 2.72
N GLY A 251 10.86 15.08 2.40
CA GLY A 251 9.83 14.23 2.97
C GLY A 251 8.45 14.33 2.34
N ILE A 252 7.66 13.31 2.61
CA ILE A 252 6.25 13.17 2.26
C ILE A 252 5.61 12.18 3.23
N TYR A 253 4.30 12.22 3.41
CA TYR A 253 3.59 11.08 3.99
C TYR A 253 3.67 9.89 3.03
N HIS A 254 3.97 8.71 3.54
CA HIS A 254 4.14 7.50 2.74
C HIS A 254 3.84 6.26 3.55
N TYR A 255 3.53 5.18 2.86
CA TYR A 255 3.20 3.89 3.44
C TYR A 255 4.41 2.95 3.42
N HIS A 256 4.50 2.11 4.44
CA HIS A 256 5.42 0.98 4.49
C HIS A 256 4.62 -0.32 4.56
N LEU A 257 5.04 -1.27 3.72
CA LEU A 257 4.68 -2.67 3.85
C LEU A 257 5.61 -3.31 4.88
N THR A 258 5.09 -4.05 5.84
CA THR A 258 5.83 -4.64 6.96
C THR A 258 5.85 -6.17 6.87
N ALA A 259 6.59 -6.81 7.77
CA ALA A 259 6.81 -8.26 7.73
C ALA A 259 6.74 -8.92 9.12
N ASP A 260 6.52 -8.14 10.18
CA ASP A 260 6.48 -8.59 11.56
C ASP A 260 5.13 -9.22 11.92
N GLU A 261 4.03 -8.53 11.62
CA GLU A 261 2.67 -9.02 11.83
C GLU A 261 1.67 -8.28 10.93
N ALA A 262 0.44 -8.81 10.83
CA ALA A 262 -0.63 -8.14 10.12
C ALA A 262 -0.96 -6.77 10.75
N PRO A 263 -1.22 -5.72 9.94
CA PRO A 263 -1.33 -5.77 8.49
C PRO A 263 0.04 -5.77 7.77
N TYR A 264 0.25 -6.72 6.85
CA TYR A 264 1.46 -6.81 6.02
C TYR A 264 1.38 -5.91 4.79
N MET A 265 0.15 -5.63 4.37
CA MET A 265 -0.23 -4.72 3.29
C MET A 265 -1.03 -3.52 3.84
N ILE A 266 -1.51 -2.62 2.98
CA ILE A 266 -2.23 -1.42 3.40
C ILE A 266 -3.73 -1.69 3.49
N ASP A 267 -4.36 -1.41 4.63
CA ASP A 267 -5.77 -1.66 4.90
C ASP A 267 -6.64 -0.39 5.02
N CYS A 268 -6.03 0.78 5.13
CA CYS A 268 -6.68 2.08 5.01
C CYS A 268 -5.79 3.14 4.35
N TYR A 269 -6.43 4.20 3.85
CA TYR A 269 -5.79 5.39 3.30
C TYR A 269 -5.90 6.55 4.28
N HIS A 270 -4.83 7.32 4.41
CA HIS A 270 -4.85 8.67 4.94
C HIS A 270 -5.04 9.73 3.85
N GLY A 271 -4.88 9.42 2.56
CA GLY A 271 -5.15 10.37 1.49
C GLY A 271 -6.61 10.41 1.05
N GLU A 272 -7.03 11.54 0.46
CA GLU A 272 -8.31 11.63 -0.26
C GLU A 272 -8.29 10.75 -1.52
N VAL A 273 -9.24 9.80 -1.61
CA VAL A 273 -9.37 8.92 -2.79
C VAL A 273 -10.52 9.43 -3.66
N ASP A 274 -10.24 9.67 -4.94
CA ASP A 274 -11.29 9.89 -5.93
C ASP A 274 -11.94 8.55 -6.27
N VAL A 275 -13.23 8.40 -5.95
CA VAL A 275 -14.00 7.13 -6.05
C VAL A 275 -13.95 6.50 -7.46
N ALA A 276 -13.64 7.29 -8.49
CA ALA A 276 -13.48 6.85 -9.87
C ALA A 276 -12.22 5.99 -10.14
N ALA A 277 -11.15 6.11 -9.32
CA ALA A 277 -9.84 5.50 -9.56
C ALA A 277 -9.77 3.98 -9.27
N ASN A 278 -10.71 3.45 -8.48
CA ASN A 278 -10.71 2.05 -8.02
C ASN A 278 -11.44 1.07 -8.97
N ASN A 279 -11.94 1.53 -10.12
CA ASN A 279 -12.75 0.73 -11.04
C ASN A 279 -11.92 -0.09 -12.05
N GLY A 280 -11.00 -0.92 -11.54
CA GLY A 280 -10.30 -1.94 -12.34
C GLY A 280 -11.19 -3.15 -12.66
N PRO A 281 -11.04 -3.78 -13.83
CA PRO A 281 -11.82 -4.98 -14.18
C PRO A 281 -11.32 -6.19 -13.38
N GLY A 282 -12.04 -6.54 -12.30
CA GLY A 282 -11.73 -7.73 -11.49
C GLY A 282 -12.02 -7.61 -9.99
N GLY A 283 -12.30 -6.40 -9.48
CA GLY A 283 -12.75 -6.23 -8.10
C GLY A 283 -14.18 -6.74 -7.94
N GLY A 284 -14.34 -7.85 -7.22
CA GLY A 284 -15.65 -8.36 -6.81
C GLY A 284 -16.51 -7.24 -6.22
N GLY A 285 -17.66 -7.00 -6.88
CA GLY A 285 -18.74 -6.12 -6.43
C GLY A 285 -18.30 -4.75 -5.94
N ALA A 286 -18.32 -3.76 -6.84
CA ALA A 286 -18.27 -2.34 -6.47
C ALA A 286 -19.07 -2.10 -5.18
N ALA A 287 -18.42 -1.55 -4.15
CA ALA A 287 -19.17 -0.88 -3.11
C ALA A 287 -19.97 0.23 -3.83
N PRO A 288 -21.31 0.28 -3.69
CA PRO A 288 -22.09 1.34 -4.28
C PRO A 288 -21.54 2.70 -3.88
N ASP A 289 -21.44 3.61 -4.84
CA ASP A 289 -21.30 5.03 -4.54
C ASP A 289 -22.60 5.49 -3.86
N PHE A 290 -22.67 5.31 -2.54
CA PHE A 290 -23.87 5.61 -1.76
C PHE A 290 -24.21 7.10 -1.80
N ALA A 291 -23.22 7.98 -2.01
CA ALA A 291 -23.46 9.40 -2.22
C ALA A 291 -24.23 9.64 -3.53
N ALA A 292 -23.79 9.04 -4.64
CA ALA A 292 -24.49 9.16 -5.93
C ALA A 292 -25.89 8.51 -5.90
N VAL A 293 -26.04 7.36 -5.23
CA VAL A 293 -27.34 6.70 -5.06
C VAL A 293 -28.27 7.56 -4.20
N ALA A 294 -27.77 8.15 -3.12
CA ALA A 294 -28.54 9.02 -2.25
C ALA A 294 -29.01 10.29 -2.99
N ASP A 295 -28.13 10.92 -3.78
CA ASP A 295 -28.45 12.07 -4.62
C ASP A 295 -29.53 11.72 -5.67
N GLN A 296 -29.44 10.55 -6.32
CA GLN A 296 -30.44 10.09 -7.27
C GLN A 296 -31.82 9.89 -6.62
N LEU A 297 -31.84 9.41 -5.38
CA LEU A 297 -33.06 9.15 -4.61
C LEU A 297 -33.56 10.38 -3.83
N GLY A 298 -32.81 11.48 -3.81
CA GLY A 298 -33.15 12.71 -3.08
C GLY A 298 -33.11 12.54 -1.55
N ILE A 299 -32.27 11.65 -1.05
CA ILE A 299 -32.04 11.36 0.38
C ILE A 299 -30.60 11.69 0.74
N THR A 300 -30.26 11.68 2.03
CA THR A 300 -28.85 11.77 2.45
C THR A 300 -28.17 10.41 2.42
N GLU A 301 -26.86 10.40 2.20
CA GLU A 301 -26.05 9.18 2.26
C GLU A 301 -26.17 8.47 3.61
N ALA A 302 -26.20 9.21 4.71
CA ALA A 302 -26.37 8.66 6.06
C ALA A 302 -27.72 7.95 6.25
N GLU A 303 -28.80 8.49 5.66
CA GLU A 303 -30.11 7.83 5.66
C GLU A 303 -30.08 6.54 4.84
N LEU A 304 -29.45 6.57 3.66
CA LEU A 304 -29.30 5.40 2.80
C LEU A 304 -28.52 4.27 3.47
N VAL A 305 -27.33 4.57 4.00
CA VAL A 305 -26.47 3.60 4.70
C VAL A 305 -27.17 3.05 5.94
N GLY A 306 -27.81 3.93 6.73
CA GLY A 306 -28.57 3.53 7.91
C GLY A 306 -29.76 2.62 7.60
N ALA A 307 -30.41 2.81 6.45
CA ALA A 307 -31.53 1.99 6.01
C ALA A 307 -31.11 0.63 5.44
N LEU A 308 -29.96 0.55 4.75
CA LEU A 308 -29.42 -0.70 4.21
C LEU A 308 -28.87 -1.63 5.31
N GLY A 309 -28.33 -1.03 6.38
CA GLY A 309 -27.78 -1.76 7.52
C GLY A 309 -26.58 -2.66 7.16
N ASP A 310 -26.16 -3.45 8.14
CA ASP A 310 -24.91 -4.23 8.05
C ASP A 310 -25.12 -5.65 7.49
N THR A 311 -26.38 -6.05 7.23
CA THR A 311 -26.68 -7.38 6.68
C THR A 311 -26.21 -7.49 5.23
N ARG A 312 -25.67 -8.65 4.87
CA ARG A 312 -25.28 -8.99 3.49
C ARG A 312 -25.95 -10.31 3.06
N PRO A 313 -26.84 -10.30 2.05
CA PRO A 313 -27.31 -9.13 1.28
C PRO A 313 -28.24 -8.21 2.09
N PRO A 314 -28.32 -6.90 1.78
CA PRO A 314 -29.27 -5.97 2.41
C PRO A 314 -30.73 -6.35 2.19
N ASP A 315 -31.58 -6.08 3.18
CA ASP A 315 -33.04 -6.15 3.01
C ASP A 315 -33.55 -4.89 2.31
N PHE A 316 -33.56 -4.91 0.97
CA PHE A 316 -34.02 -3.79 0.15
C PHE A 316 -35.49 -3.42 0.38
N ALA A 317 -36.34 -4.37 0.79
CA ALA A 317 -37.73 -4.08 1.06
C ALA A 317 -37.87 -3.27 2.35
N ALA A 318 -37.15 -3.67 3.41
CA ALA A 318 -37.09 -2.93 4.66
C ALA A 318 -36.42 -1.56 4.49
N ALA A 319 -35.31 -1.50 3.75
CA ALA A 319 -34.58 -0.26 3.48
C ALA A 319 -35.45 0.75 2.71
N ALA A 320 -36.12 0.31 1.64
CA ALA A 320 -37.02 1.16 0.87
C ALA A 320 -38.18 1.70 1.72
N GLN A 321 -38.75 0.84 2.59
CA GLN A 321 -39.80 1.26 3.52
C GLN A 321 -39.31 2.31 4.52
N ALA A 322 -38.08 2.16 5.06
CA ALA A 322 -37.49 3.12 5.98
C ALA A 322 -37.19 4.48 5.32
N LEU A 323 -36.77 4.47 4.06
CA LEU A 323 -36.42 5.65 3.27
C LEU A 323 -37.64 6.35 2.64
N GLY A 324 -38.79 5.70 2.62
CA GLY A 324 -39.98 6.22 1.93
C GLY A 324 -39.85 6.26 0.41
N VAL A 325 -38.94 5.45 -0.16
CA VAL A 325 -38.73 5.29 -1.61
C VAL A 325 -39.35 3.98 -2.09
N SER A 326 -39.47 3.78 -3.41
CA SER A 326 -39.90 2.47 -3.92
C SER A 326 -38.73 1.48 -3.90
N GLU A 327 -39.01 0.21 -3.58
CA GLU A 327 -37.99 -0.86 -3.65
C GLU A 327 -37.41 -0.99 -5.06
N GLY A 328 -38.24 -0.75 -6.09
CA GLY A 328 -37.80 -0.76 -7.49
C GLY A 328 -36.79 0.35 -7.80
N ASP A 329 -37.05 1.58 -7.32
CA ASP A 329 -36.14 2.72 -7.52
C ASP A 329 -34.85 2.54 -6.72
N LEU A 330 -34.94 2.04 -5.48
CA LEU A 330 -33.76 1.73 -4.67
C LEU A 330 -32.89 0.65 -5.34
N ARG A 331 -33.50 -0.42 -5.86
CA ARG A 331 -32.77 -1.47 -6.60
C ARG A 331 -32.21 -1.00 -7.93
N ALA A 332 -32.86 -0.06 -8.60
CA ALA A 332 -32.40 0.49 -9.87
C ALA A 332 -31.28 1.52 -9.70
N ALA A 333 -31.25 2.22 -8.57
CA ALA A 333 -30.19 3.17 -8.24
C ALA A 333 -28.95 2.46 -7.72
N MET A 334 -29.12 1.34 -6.99
CA MET A 334 -28.00 0.54 -6.49
C MET A 334 -27.31 -0.24 -7.61
N PRO A 335 -25.97 -0.19 -7.72
CA PRO A 335 -25.25 -1.00 -8.71
C PRO A 335 -25.48 -2.49 -8.42
N ALA A 336 -25.71 -3.25 -9.49
CA ALA A 336 -25.86 -4.71 -9.37
C ALA A 336 -24.58 -5.32 -8.78
N PRO A 337 -24.67 -6.36 -7.93
CA PRO A 337 -23.50 -7.17 -7.62
C PRO A 337 -22.86 -7.63 -8.93
N GLY A 338 -21.54 -7.46 -9.05
CA GLY A 338 -20.78 -7.53 -10.29
C GLY A 338 -21.30 -8.53 -11.34
N GLN A 339 -21.46 -8.04 -12.56
CA GLN A 339 -21.37 -8.84 -13.78
C GLN A 339 -19.99 -8.66 -14.38
#